data_AF-A0A1A8C5U4-F1
#
_entry.id   AF-A0A1A8C5U4-F1
#
_cell.length_a   1.000
_cell.length_b   1.000
_cell.length_c   1.000
_cell.angle_alpha   90.00
_cell.angle_beta   90.00
_cell.angle_gamma   90.00
#
_symmetry.space_group_name_H-M   'P 1'
#
loop_
_entity.id
_entity.type
_entity.pdbx_description
1 polymer ?
#
loop_
_entity_poly.entity_id
_entity_poly.type
_entity_poly.pdbx_seq_one_letter_code
_entity_poly.pdbx_strand_id
1 'polypeptide(L)'
;MANLQQEYPEVLLGILEELANMRQWLTFQDLCRMVSTRFDLDNLVELRSLLFAAASRDPCFPATLFRDRVSTRGQGLSPIGVAADIVTIFNLIQMTGG
;
A
#
# COMPACT_ATOMS: atom_id res chain seq x y z
N MET A 1 -26.64 9.45 -6.37
CA MET A 1 -25.26 9.26 -6.84
C MET A 1 -24.34 10.06 -5.95
N ALA A 2 -23.90 9.49 -4.82
CA ALA A 2 -22.81 10.00 -3.97
C ALA A 2 -22.79 9.15 -2.68
N ASN A 3 -21.95 8.11 -2.62
CA ASN A 3 -21.23 7.79 -1.37
C ASN A 3 -20.05 6.81 -1.53
N LEU A 4 -19.49 6.67 -2.74
CA LEU A 4 -18.33 5.79 -2.94
C LEU A 4 -17.04 6.34 -2.32
N GLN A 5 -17.02 7.53 -1.70
CA GLN A 5 -15.81 8.04 -1.03
C GLN A 5 -15.68 7.60 0.43
N GLN A 6 -16.77 7.13 1.07
CA GLN A 6 -16.75 6.68 2.46
C GLN A 6 -16.42 5.20 2.64
N GLU A 7 -16.71 4.35 1.65
CA GLU A 7 -16.39 2.91 1.69
C GLU A 7 -14.90 2.62 1.42
N TYR A 8 -14.22 3.49 0.66
CA TYR A 8 -12.80 3.33 0.34
C TYR A 8 -11.88 3.38 1.57
N PRO A 9 -12.07 4.30 2.55
CA PRO A 9 -11.30 4.27 3.79
C PRO A 9 -11.49 2.97 4.58
N GLU A 10 -12.69 2.39 4.60
CA GLU A 10 -12.97 1.15 5.32
C GLU A 10 -12.33 -0.06 4.63
N VAL A 11 -12.41 -0.13 3.30
CA VAL A 11 -11.74 -1.18 2.50
C VAL A 11 -10.22 -1.06 2.65
N LEU A 12 -9.67 0.16 2.57
CA LEU A 12 -8.26 0.43 2.82
C LEU A 12 -7.82 -0.04 4.22
N LEU A 13 -8.60 0.30 5.24
CA LEU A 13 -8.30 -0.08 6.62
C LEU A 13 -8.32 -1.61 6.76
N GLY A 14 -9.34 -2.28 6.22
CA GLY A 14 -9.45 -3.73 6.24
C GLY A 14 -8.27 -4.43 5.55
N ILE A 15 -7.77 -3.89 4.44
CA ILE A 15 -6.58 -4.41 3.76
C ILE A 15 -5.33 -4.26 4.63
N LEU A 16 -5.14 -3.10 5.26
CA LEU A 16 -3.98 -2.84 6.12
C LEU A 16 -4.03 -3.72 7.38
N GLU A 17 -5.21 -3.94 7.94
CA GLU A 17 -5.42 -4.86 9.07
C GLU A 17 -5.17 -6.32 8.67
N GLU A 18 -5.65 -6.75 7.50
CA GLU A 18 -5.37 -8.10 6.99
C GLU A 18 -3.87 -8.27 6.74
N LEU A 19 -3.20 -7.28 6.15
CA LEU A 19 -1.74 -7.27 5.98
C LEU A 19 -0.99 -7.33 7.32
N ALA A 20 -1.44 -6.58 8.33
CA ALA A 20 -0.86 -6.61 9.67
C ALA A 20 -0.90 -8.03 10.27
N ASN A 21 -2.07 -8.67 10.18
CA ASN A 21 -2.31 -10.01 10.71
C ASN A 21 -1.50 -11.06 9.96
N MET A 22 -1.50 -11.00 8.63
CA MET A 22 -0.83 -11.99 7.77
C MET A 22 0.69 -11.87 7.80
N ARG A 23 1.25 -10.69 8.11
CA ARG A 23 2.71 -10.47 8.16
C ARG A 23 3.45 -11.40 9.12
N GLN A 24 2.81 -11.87 10.19
CA GLN A 24 3.44 -12.81 11.13
C GLN A 24 3.54 -14.24 10.56
N TRP A 25 2.74 -14.55 9.54
CA TRP A 25 2.58 -15.90 8.99
C TRP A 25 3.14 -16.04 7.58
N LEU A 26 3.29 -14.94 6.86
CA LEU A 26 3.64 -14.92 5.44
C LEU A 26 4.92 -14.15 5.17
N THR A 27 5.66 -14.59 4.14
CA THR A 27 6.85 -13.89 3.68
C THR A 27 6.47 -12.61 2.93
N PHE A 28 7.44 -11.70 2.76
CA PHE A 28 7.26 -10.50 1.93
C PHE A 28 6.74 -10.84 0.53
N GLN A 29 7.28 -11.90 -0.08
CA GLN A 29 6.89 -12.33 -1.42
C GLN A 29 5.44 -12.82 -1.45
N ASP A 30 5.01 -13.59 -0.45
CA ASP A 30 3.65 -14.10 -0.35
C ASP A 30 2.64 -12.96 -0.16
N LEU A 31 2.98 -11.97 0.66
CA LEU A 31 2.16 -10.76 0.85
C LEU A 31 2.03 -9.97 -0.46
N CYS A 32 3.15 -9.74 -1.16
CA CYS A 32 3.12 -9.05 -2.45
C CYS A 32 2.24 -9.79 -3.46
N ARG A 33 2.38 -11.12 -3.55
CA ARG A 33 1.57 -11.94 -4.43
C ARG A 33 0.09 -11.83 -4.06
N MET A 34 -0.26 -12.03 -2.79
CA MET A 34 -1.63 -11.95 -2.27
C MET A 34 -2.29 -10.60 -2.64
N VAL A 35 -1.63 -9.48 -2.33
CA VAL A 35 -2.14 -8.14 -2.64
C VAL A 35 -2.28 -7.95 -4.15
N SER A 36 -1.26 -8.33 -4.93
CA SER A 36 -1.27 -8.18 -6.39
C SER A 36 -2.35 -9.00 -7.11
N THR A 37 -2.84 -10.08 -6.48
CA THR A 37 -3.91 -10.92 -7.03
C THR A 37 -5.31 -10.53 -6.56
N ARG A 38 -5.42 -9.76 -5.48
CA ARG A 38 -6.72 -9.35 -4.90
C ARG A 38 -7.26 -8.07 -5.51
N PHE A 39 -6.40 -7.22 -6.03
CA PHE A 39 -6.76 -5.92 -6.58
C PHE A 39 -6.24 -5.80 -8.01
N ASP A 40 -7.02 -5.17 -8.88
CA ASP A 40 -6.54 -4.70 -10.16
C ASP A 40 -5.50 -3.58 -10.00
N LEU A 41 -4.80 -3.28 -11.09
CA LEU A 41 -3.70 -2.32 -11.08
C LEU A 41 -4.13 -0.92 -10.66
N ASP A 42 -5.31 -0.45 -11.06
CA ASP A 42 -5.81 0.88 -10.70
C ASP A 42 -6.03 0.99 -9.19
N ASN A 43 -6.71 -0.02 -8.61
CA ASN A 43 -6.90 -0.11 -7.16
C ASN A 43 -5.57 -0.20 -6.39
N LEU A 44 -4.58 -0.94 -6.90
CA LEU A 44 -3.24 -1.00 -6.29
C LEU A 44 -2.53 0.36 -6.33
N VAL A 45 -2.62 1.09 -7.43
CA VAL A 45 -1.98 2.41 -7.57
C VAL A 45 -2.64 3.44 -6.64
N GLU A 46 -3.96 3.40 -6.51
CA GLU A 46 -4.71 4.24 -5.57
C GLU A 46 -4.32 3.92 -4.13
N LEU A 47 -4.36 2.64 -3.75
CA LEU A 47 -3.96 2.13 -2.43
C LEU A 47 -2.54 2.60 -2.06
N ARG A 48 -1.57 2.41 -2.96
CA ARG A 48 -0.19 2.87 -2.78
C ARG A 48 -0.12 4.37 -2.54
N SER A 49 -0.88 5.15 -3.30
CA SER A 49 -0.87 6.62 -3.21
C SER A 49 -1.44 7.11 -1.88
N LEU A 50 -2.56 6.53 -1.43
CA LEU A 50 -3.19 6.86 -0.15
C LEU A 50 -2.28 6.48 1.02
N LEU A 51 -1.73 5.27 1.00
CA LEU A 51 -0.83 4.80 2.05
C LEU A 51 0.43 5.67 2.12
N PHE A 52 1.03 6.01 0.98
CA PHE A 52 2.18 6.91 0.91
C PHE A 52 1.85 8.31 1.44
N ALA A 53 0.69 8.87 1.09
CA ALA A 53 0.26 10.18 1.57
C ALA A 53 0.07 10.20 3.09
N ALA A 54 -0.48 9.13 3.67
CA ALA A 54 -0.60 8.98 5.12
C ALA A 54 0.78 8.84 5.78
N ALA A 55 1.63 7.96 5.26
CA ALA A 55 2.96 7.68 5.80
C ALA A 55 3.88 8.91 5.77
N SER A 56 3.82 9.69 4.69
CA SER A 56 4.67 10.87 4.49
C SER A 56 4.37 12.03 5.46
N ARG A 57 3.32 11.93 6.27
CA ARG A 57 3.04 12.88 7.35
C ARG A 57 3.94 12.65 8.57
N ASP A 58 4.48 11.45 8.71
CA ASP A 58 5.46 11.12 9.74
C ASP A 58 6.86 11.58 9.30
N PRO A 59 7.52 12.49 10.03
CA PRO A 59 8.86 12.97 9.69
C PRO A 59 9.94 11.87 9.74
N CYS A 60 9.70 10.75 10.44
CA CYS A 60 10.61 9.62 10.49
C CYS A 60 10.44 8.66 9.30
N PHE A 61 9.35 8.79 8.53
CA PHE A 61 9.10 7.97 7.36
C PHE A 61 9.99 8.41 6.17
N PRO A 62 10.71 7.49 5.49
CA PRO A 62 11.65 7.83 4.42
C PRO A 62 10.94 8.11 3.07
N ALA A 63 10.12 9.16 3.02
CA ALA A 63 9.25 9.47 1.89
C ALA A 63 10.00 9.69 0.57
N THR A 64 11.25 10.15 0.62
CA THR A 64 12.08 10.42 -0.56
C THR A 64 12.38 9.15 -1.38
N LEU A 65 12.40 7.97 -0.75
CA LEU A 65 12.65 6.69 -1.43
C LEU A 65 11.49 6.25 -2.34
N PHE A 66 10.26 6.67 -2.01
CA PHE A 66 9.05 6.22 -2.69
C PHE A 66 8.46 7.30 -3.61
N ARG A 67 8.85 8.57 -3.44
CA ARG A 67 8.28 9.71 -4.19
C ARG A 67 8.22 9.47 -5.70
N ASP A 68 9.32 9.03 -6.31
CA ASP A 68 9.42 8.80 -7.76
C ASP A 68 8.54 7.61 -8.21
N ARG A 69 8.58 6.53 -7.44
CA ARG A 69 7.79 5.31 -7.68
C ARG A 69 6.30 5.56 -7.60
N VAL A 70 5.86 6.35 -6.63
CA VAL A 70 4.44 6.72 -6.42
C VAL A 70 3.97 7.74 -7.45
N SER A 71 4.85 8.66 -7.88
CA SER A 71 4.54 9.65 -8.92
C SER A 71 4.32 9.03 -10.30
N THR A 72 4.88 7.84 -10.54
CA THR A 72 4.66 7.09 -11.77
C THR A 72 3.23 6.54 -11.81
N ARG A 73 2.41 7.04 -12.74
CA ARG A 73 1.03 6.60 -12.99
C ARG A 73 0.91 6.00 -14.39
N GLY A 74 0.50 4.74 -14.48
CA GLY A 74 -0.18 4.18 -15.67
C GLY A 74 0.66 3.60 -16.82
N GLN A 75 1.96 3.84 -16.94
CA GLN A 75 2.77 3.21 -18.00
C GLN A 75 3.96 2.42 -17.43
N GLY A 76 3.99 1.11 -17.69
CA GLY A 76 5.09 0.21 -17.28
C GLY A 76 5.02 -0.32 -15.83
N LEU A 77 3.95 -0.01 -15.09
CA LEU A 77 3.74 -0.55 -13.75
C LEU A 77 3.31 -2.01 -13.80
N SER A 78 3.97 -2.85 -13.02
CA SER A 78 3.53 -4.23 -12.79
C SER A 78 2.72 -4.30 -11.49
N PRO A 79 1.59 -5.05 -11.45
CA PRO A 79 0.80 -5.22 -10.22
C PRO A 79 1.65 -5.69 -9.03
N ILE A 80 2.60 -6.60 -9.29
CA ILE A 80 3.51 -7.10 -8.27
C ILE A 80 4.48 -6.02 -7.76
N GLY A 81 4.93 -5.11 -8.62
CA GLY A 81 5.79 -3.98 -8.23
C GLY A 81 5.04 -2.96 -7.38
N VAL A 82 3.79 -2.65 -7.74
CA VAL A 82 2.95 -1.75 -6.94
C VAL A 82 2.59 -2.38 -5.60
N ALA A 83 2.28 -3.68 -5.56
CA ALA A 83 2.06 -4.42 -4.33
C ALA A 83 3.31 -4.46 -3.44
N ALA A 84 4.50 -4.60 -4.03
CA ALA A 84 5.76 -4.53 -3.28
C ALA A 84 5.96 -3.15 -2.63
N ASP A 85 5.70 -2.06 -3.36
CA ASP A 85 5.74 -0.72 -2.77
C ASP A 85 4.75 -0.60 -1.59
N ILE A 86 3.52 -1.08 -1.74
CA ILE A 86 2.50 -1.08 -0.66
C ILE A 86 3.01 -1.81 0.58
N VAL A 87 3.45 -3.06 0.42
CA VAL A 87 3.91 -3.89 1.55
C VAL A 87 5.17 -3.29 2.20
N THR A 88 6.08 -2.70 1.41
CA THR A 88 7.25 -2.01 1.95
C THR A 88 6.86 -0.77 2.76
N ILE A 89 6.02 0.11 2.21
CA ILE A 89 5.56 1.31 2.91
C ILE A 89 4.86 0.91 4.22
N PHE A 90 3.96 -0.07 4.16
CA PHE A 90 3.27 -0.60 5.33
C PHE A 90 4.24 -1.12 6.39
N ASN A 91 5.24 -1.91 6.01
CA ASN A 91 6.23 -2.43 6.94
C ASN A 91 7.04 -1.33 7.62
N LEU A 92 7.40 -0.28 6.89
CA LEU A 92 8.15 0.86 7.43
C LEU A 92 7.32 1.67 8.43
N ILE A 93 6.03 1.90 8.16
CA ILE A 93 5.12 2.54 9.12
C ILE A 93 5.10 1.71 10.41
N GLN A 94 4.91 0.40 10.30
CA GLN A 94 4.83 -0.52 11.45
C GLN A 94 6.16 -0.63 12.22
N MET A 95 7.30 -0.34 11.61
CA MET A 95 8.60 -0.30 12.29
C MET A 95 8.85 1.02 13.02
N THR A 96 8.19 2.10 12.61
CA THR A 96 8.39 3.45 13.18
C THR A 96 7.43 3.74 14.34
N GLY A 97 6.28 3.06 14.38
CA GLY A 97 5.28 3.16 15.45
C GLY A 97 5.42 2.15 16.61
N GLY A 98 6.59 1.52 16.76
CA GLY A 98 6.90 0.56 17.83
C GLY A 98 7.50 1.18 19.08
#